data_AF-A0AAE2ZQC6-F1
#
_entry.id   AF-A0AAE2ZQC6-F1
#
_cell.length_a   1.000
_cell.length_b   1.000
_cell.length_c   1.000
_cell.angle_alpha   90.00
_cell.angle_beta   90.00
_cell.angle_gamma   90.00
#
_symmetry.space_group_name_H-M   'P 1'
#
loop_
_entity.id
_entity.type
_entity.pdbx_description
1 polymer ?
#
loop_
_entity_poly.entity_id
_entity_poly.type
_entity_poly.pdbx_seq_one_letter_code
_entity_poly.pdbx_strand_id
1 'polypeptide(L)'
;MKTFTGTYIASIIGLTMLASGAASAGPVIDGARDSQEETAIRALLTELVSWIDAEETYRTTNRPIAKIKFVDAGDTVTAEGHEFVVADRTRGLYDEKKATIYLSRPWSVDDPFDRSVLLHELAHHLQVDARHWYCPQAMEWDAYRLQETWLGEHGIASGFYWPAILLESSCSKRDHHPD
;
A
#
# COMPACT_ATOMS: atom_id res chain seq x y z
N MET A 1 51.04 -44.09 -42.35
CA MET A 1 52.01 -43.23 -41.66
C MET A 1 51.32 -41.90 -41.35
N LYS A 2 51.28 -41.49 -40.07
CA LYS A 2 50.74 -40.22 -39.49
C LYS A 2 49.20 -40.10 -39.42
N THR A 3 48.51 -39.66 -38.36
CA THR A 3 48.78 -39.38 -36.92
C THR A 3 47.41 -39.10 -36.25
N PHE A 4 47.34 -39.30 -34.93
CA PHE A 4 46.25 -39.04 -33.97
C PHE A 4 45.68 -37.61 -33.96
N THR A 5 44.39 -37.48 -33.58
CA THR A 5 43.81 -36.52 -32.59
C THR A 5 42.29 -36.73 -32.59
N GLY A 6 41.54 -36.96 -31.51
CA GLY A 6 41.70 -36.58 -30.10
C GLY A 6 40.66 -35.50 -29.78
N THR A 7 39.37 -35.86 -29.63
CA THR A 7 38.32 -34.89 -29.27
C THR A 7 38.01 -35.00 -27.78
N TYR A 8 38.39 -33.96 -27.05
CA TYR A 8 38.15 -33.80 -25.61
C TYR A 8 36.67 -33.46 -25.36
N ILE A 9 36.02 -34.22 -24.47
CA ILE A 9 34.71 -33.86 -23.91
C ILE A 9 34.97 -32.83 -22.80
N ALA A 10 34.65 -31.57 -23.06
CA ALA A 10 34.67 -30.52 -22.04
C ALA A 10 33.35 -30.56 -21.26
N SER A 11 33.38 -31.14 -20.05
CA SER A 11 32.30 -31.01 -19.08
C SER A 11 32.36 -29.63 -18.42
N ILE A 12 31.46 -28.72 -18.79
CA ILE A 12 31.26 -27.45 -18.11
C ILE A 12 30.43 -27.74 -16.87
N ILE A 13 31.07 -27.83 -15.71
CA ILE A 13 30.38 -27.80 -14.41
C ILE A 13 30.04 -26.33 -14.14
N GLY A 14 28.80 -25.94 -14.44
CA GLY A 14 28.26 -24.64 -14.08
C GLY A 14 28.14 -24.53 -12.56
N LEU A 15 28.98 -23.70 -11.95
CA LEU A 15 28.89 -23.33 -10.54
C LEU A 15 27.75 -22.31 -10.40
N THR A 16 26.55 -22.77 -10.05
CA THR A 16 25.41 -21.90 -9.76
C THR A 16 25.68 -21.16 -8.44
N MET A 17 26.09 -19.90 -8.51
CA MET A 17 26.09 -19.03 -7.34
C MET A 17 24.64 -18.74 -6.93
N LEU A 18 24.19 -19.36 -5.85
CA LEU A 18 22.98 -18.96 -5.13
C LEU A 18 23.27 -17.61 -4.45
N ALA A 19 22.82 -16.52 -5.08
CA ALA A 19 22.77 -15.22 -4.43
C ALA A 19 21.67 -15.25 -3.37
N SER A 20 22.06 -15.41 -2.11
CA SER A 20 21.17 -15.21 -0.96
C SER A 20 20.88 -13.71 -0.83
N GLY A 21 19.81 -13.25 -1.49
CA GLY A 21 19.25 -11.94 -1.21
C GLY A 21 18.76 -11.90 0.24
N ALA A 22 19.22 -10.92 1.03
CA ALA A 22 18.63 -10.65 2.33
C ALA A 22 17.15 -10.30 2.09
N ALA A 23 16.24 -11.17 2.54
CA ALA A 23 14.83 -10.87 2.52
C ALA A 23 14.61 -9.59 3.34
N SER A 24 14.17 -8.53 2.67
CA SER A 24 13.63 -7.36 3.38
C SER A 24 12.54 -7.89 4.31
N ALA A 25 12.74 -7.75 5.62
CA ALA A 25 11.69 -8.09 6.57
C ALA A 25 10.48 -7.21 6.24
N GLY A 26 9.36 -7.84 5.86
CA GLY A 26 8.11 -7.13 5.58
C GLY A 26 7.66 -6.27 6.77
N PRO A 27 6.62 -5.43 6.61
CA PRO A 27 6.24 -4.45 7.64
C PRO A 27 5.95 -5.13 8.98
N VAL A 28 6.19 -4.42 10.07
CA VAL A 28 5.71 -4.83 11.39
C VAL A 28 4.18 -4.75 11.40
N ILE A 29 3.49 -5.81 11.80
CA ILE A 29 2.04 -5.78 12.01
C ILE A 29 1.78 -5.62 13.51
N ASP A 30 1.27 -4.47 13.90
CA ASP A 30 1.07 -4.05 15.29
C ASP A 30 -0.44 -4.04 15.59
N GLY A 31 -0.86 -4.80 16.61
CA GLY A 31 -2.29 -4.94 16.96
C GLY A 31 -3.05 -6.02 16.18
N ALA A 32 -2.36 -6.98 15.54
CA ALA A 32 -3.00 -8.21 15.07
C ALA A 32 -3.54 -9.04 16.25
N ARG A 33 -4.70 -9.66 16.08
CA ARG A 33 -5.40 -10.50 17.08
C ARG A 33 -4.65 -11.79 17.36
N ASP A 34 -4.08 -12.38 16.31
CA ASP A 34 -3.31 -13.62 16.36
C ASP A 34 -2.35 -13.71 15.16
N SER A 35 -1.57 -14.79 15.11
CA SER A 35 -0.60 -15.04 14.03
C SER A 35 -1.25 -15.36 12.69
N GLN A 36 -2.50 -15.83 12.67
CA GLN A 36 -3.24 -16.09 11.45
C GLN A 36 -3.66 -14.77 10.80
N GLU A 37 -4.19 -13.82 11.56
CA GLU A 37 -4.49 -12.48 11.07
C GLU A 37 -3.23 -11.77 10.57
N GLU A 38 -2.11 -11.85 11.31
CA GLU A 38 -0.84 -11.29 10.85
C GLU A 38 -0.41 -11.88 9.49
N THR A 39 -0.49 -13.20 9.34
CA THR A 39 -0.14 -13.89 8.08
C THR A 39 -1.06 -13.47 6.95
N ALA A 40 -2.38 -13.39 7.21
CA ALA A 40 -3.37 -12.99 6.23
C ALA A 40 -3.16 -11.55 5.74
N ILE A 41 -2.81 -10.62 6.65
CA ILE A 41 -2.49 -9.23 6.28
C ILE A 41 -1.24 -9.16 5.42
N ARG A 42 -0.20 -9.93 5.73
CA ARG A 42 1.04 -9.97 4.91
C ARG A 42 0.76 -10.51 3.50
N ALA A 43 -0.08 -11.54 3.41
CA ALA A 43 -0.51 -12.10 2.12
C ALA A 43 -1.33 -11.08 1.33
N LEU A 44 -2.32 -10.44 1.97
CA LEU A 44 -3.13 -9.38 1.37
C LEU A 44 -2.27 -8.21 0.90
N LEU A 45 -1.32 -7.75 1.71
CA LEU A 45 -0.42 -6.67 1.34
C LEU A 45 0.34 -7.00 0.04
N THR A 46 0.85 -8.23 -0.06
CA THR A 46 1.55 -8.70 -1.27
C THR A 46 0.61 -8.75 -2.47
N GLU A 47 -0.61 -9.23 -2.29
CA GLU A 47 -1.66 -9.25 -3.31
C GLU A 47 -2.00 -7.83 -3.81
N LEU A 48 -2.28 -6.90 -2.90
CA LEU A 48 -2.68 -5.54 -3.24
C LEU A 48 -1.55 -4.76 -3.92
N VAL A 49 -0.31 -4.90 -3.46
CA VAL A 49 0.85 -4.28 -4.14
C VAL A 49 0.99 -4.83 -5.56
N SER A 50 0.88 -6.15 -5.74
CA SER A 50 0.95 -6.75 -7.08
C SER A 50 -0.21 -6.33 -7.97
N TRP A 51 -1.40 -6.11 -7.40
CA TRP A 51 -2.56 -5.62 -8.15
C TRP A 51 -2.37 -4.16 -8.58
N ILE A 52 -1.91 -3.28 -7.69
CA ILE A 52 -1.64 -1.87 -8.03
C ILE A 52 -0.54 -1.77 -9.10
N ASP A 53 0.51 -2.59 -8.99
CA ASP A 53 1.58 -2.66 -9.99
C ASP A 53 1.03 -3.09 -11.37
N ALA A 54 0.05 -4.00 -11.41
CA ALA A 54 -0.58 -4.47 -12.64
C ALA A 54 -1.52 -3.43 -13.29
N GLU A 55 -2.10 -2.54 -12.49
CA GLU A 55 -2.87 -1.38 -12.98
C GLU A 55 -1.98 -0.28 -13.59
N GLU A 56 -0.65 -0.46 -13.58
CA GLU A 56 0.36 0.47 -14.11
C GLU A 56 0.17 1.94 -13.65
N THR A 57 -0.50 2.14 -12.51
CA THR A 57 -0.96 3.46 -12.05
C THR A 57 0.19 4.22 -11.39
N TYR A 58 1.05 3.53 -10.65
CA TYR A 58 2.22 4.09 -9.98
C TYR A 58 3.47 3.28 -10.31
N ARG A 59 4.63 3.94 -10.30
CA ARG A 59 5.91 3.23 -10.33
C ARG A 59 6.18 2.62 -8.96
N THR A 60 6.81 1.46 -8.95
CA THR A 60 7.32 0.85 -7.71
C THR A 60 8.23 1.83 -6.96
N THR A 61 7.97 2.00 -5.67
CA THR A 61 8.85 2.76 -4.77
C THR A 61 9.89 1.84 -4.14
N ASN A 62 11.11 2.36 -3.93
CA ASN A 62 12.15 1.68 -3.13
C ASN A 62 11.91 1.86 -1.63
N ARG A 63 10.93 2.65 -1.24
CA ARG A 63 10.58 2.92 0.14
C ARG A 63 9.77 1.75 0.70
N PRO A 64 10.25 1.01 1.70
CA PRO A 64 9.44 -0.03 2.32
C PRO A 64 8.36 0.57 3.22
N ILE A 65 7.22 -0.09 3.31
CA ILE A 65 6.25 0.13 4.39
C ILE A 65 6.90 -0.37 5.68
N ALA A 66 6.96 0.50 6.69
CA ALA A 66 7.59 0.15 7.96
C ALA A 66 6.64 -0.63 8.88
N LYS A 67 5.36 -0.22 8.92
CA LYS A 67 4.39 -0.75 9.87
C LYS A 67 2.95 -0.67 9.36
N ILE A 68 2.14 -1.67 9.69
CA ILE A 68 0.68 -1.58 9.72
C ILE A 68 0.25 -1.65 11.19
N LYS A 69 -0.52 -0.66 11.66
CA LYS A 69 -0.96 -0.57 13.06
C LYS A 69 -2.48 -0.54 13.14
N PHE A 70 -3.07 -1.46 13.90
CA PHE A 70 -4.49 -1.38 14.27
C PHE A 70 -4.69 -0.40 15.42
N VAL A 71 -5.76 0.37 15.32
CA VAL A 71 -6.17 1.38 16.31
C VAL A 71 -7.66 1.23 16.57
N ASP A 72 -8.09 1.47 17.80
CA ASP A 72 -9.51 1.40 18.16
C ASP A 72 -10.21 2.73 17.88
N ALA A 73 -11.53 2.67 17.66
CA ALA A 73 -12.33 3.88 17.53
C ALA A 73 -12.19 4.76 18.79
N GLY A 74 -11.90 6.04 18.58
CA GLY A 74 -11.63 7.00 19.66
C GLY A 74 -10.15 7.14 20.05
N ASP A 75 -9.25 6.32 19.50
CA ASP A 75 -7.81 6.54 19.67
C ASP A 75 -7.37 7.83 18.94
N THR A 76 -6.38 8.52 19.51
CA THR A 76 -5.71 9.64 18.84
C THR A 76 -4.42 9.15 18.20
N VAL A 77 -4.30 9.33 16.89
CA VAL A 77 -3.08 9.09 16.11
C VAL A 77 -2.46 10.43 15.73
N THR A 78 -1.21 10.65 16.11
CA THR A 78 -0.45 11.80 15.60
C THR A 78 0.30 11.41 14.34
N ALA A 79 -0.17 11.91 13.19
CA ALA A 79 0.49 11.77 11.90
C ALA A 79 0.84 13.15 11.35
N GLU A 80 2.03 13.29 10.76
CA GLU A 80 2.53 14.54 10.16
C GLU A 80 2.59 15.80 11.04
N GLY A 81 2.26 15.72 12.34
CA GLY A 81 2.16 16.87 13.25
C GLY A 81 0.72 17.27 13.56
N HIS A 82 -0.25 16.53 13.03
CA HIS A 82 -1.67 16.67 13.28
C HIS A 82 -2.17 15.51 14.13
N GLU A 83 -3.03 15.80 15.10
CA GLU A 83 -3.77 14.78 15.82
C GLU A 83 -5.02 14.41 15.03
N PHE A 84 -5.11 13.14 14.68
CA PHE A 84 -6.29 12.54 14.08
C PHE A 84 -6.96 11.70 15.15
N VAL A 85 -8.16 12.08 15.56
CA VAL A 85 -9.02 11.16 16.29
C VAL A 85 -9.51 10.16 15.27
N VAL A 86 -9.28 8.87 15.52
CA VAL A 86 -9.86 7.75 14.77
C VAL A 86 -11.37 7.80 15.03
N ALA A 87 -12.06 8.67 14.29
CA ALA A 87 -13.50 8.80 14.33
C ALA A 87 -14.14 7.66 13.53
N ASP A 88 -15.42 7.40 13.76
CA ASP A 88 -16.20 6.36 13.06
C ASP A 88 -16.09 6.41 11.52
N ARG A 89 -15.68 7.55 10.94
CA ARG A 89 -15.58 7.76 9.49
C ARG A 89 -14.18 7.62 8.90
N THR A 90 -13.11 7.61 9.70
CA THR A 90 -11.74 7.45 9.21
C THR A 90 -11.30 6.01 9.44
N ARG A 91 -11.47 5.16 8.41
CA ARG A 91 -11.18 3.72 8.48
C ARG A 91 -9.70 3.39 8.28
N GLY A 92 -8.95 4.29 7.64
CA GLY A 92 -7.52 4.17 7.36
C GLY A 92 -6.81 5.53 7.44
N LEU A 93 -5.49 5.50 7.61
CA LEU A 93 -4.62 6.66 7.48
C LEU A 93 -3.18 6.23 7.18
N TYR A 94 -2.56 6.80 6.16
CA TYR A 94 -1.14 6.69 5.90
C TYR A 94 -0.36 7.87 6.50
N ASP A 95 0.66 7.57 7.31
CA ASP A 95 1.63 8.55 7.82
C ASP A 95 2.90 8.50 6.98
N GLU A 96 3.06 9.50 6.11
CA GLU A 96 4.22 9.60 5.23
C GLU A 96 5.51 9.66 6.03
N LYS A 97 5.61 10.35 7.16
CA LYS A 97 6.90 10.49 7.87
C LYS A 97 7.38 9.15 8.42
N LYS A 98 6.45 8.30 8.87
CA LYS A 98 6.76 7.00 9.49
C LYS A 98 6.65 5.81 8.53
N ALA A 99 6.19 6.00 7.28
CA ALA A 99 5.79 4.92 6.39
C ALA A 99 4.87 3.90 7.11
N THR A 100 3.90 4.41 7.86
CA THR A 100 3.01 3.61 8.70
C THR A 100 1.58 3.75 8.23
N ILE A 101 0.90 2.63 8.01
CA ILE A 101 -0.53 2.58 7.74
C ILE A 101 -1.25 2.29 9.05
N TYR A 102 -2.24 3.09 9.40
CA TYR A 102 -3.14 2.86 10.52
C TYR A 102 -4.48 2.34 9.98
N LEU A 103 -5.04 1.30 10.62
CA LEU A 103 -6.34 0.73 10.26
C LEU A 103 -7.24 0.69 11.50
N SER A 104 -8.46 1.22 11.35
CA SER A 104 -9.42 1.33 12.46
C SER A 104 -10.17 0.02 12.71
N ARG A 105 -10.21 -0.44 13.95
CA ARG A 105 -11.06 -1.57 14.37
C ARG A 105 -12.54 -1.15 14.45
N PRO A 106 -13.49 -2.06 14.16
CA PRO A 106 -13.28 -3.42 13.68
C PRO A 106 -12.85 -3.43 12.20
N TRP A 107 -11.72 -4.10 11.93
CA TRP A 107 -11.16 -4.33 10.60
C TRP A 107 -11.01 -5.83 10.37
N SER A 108 -11.36 -6.31 9.18
CA SER A 108 -11.29 -7.71 8.78
C SER A 108 -10.67 -7.91 7.41
N VAL A 109 -9.79 -8.90 7.29
CA VAL A 109 -9.22 -9.32 6.00
C VAL A 109 -10.29 -9.91 5.06
N ASP A 110 -11.40 -10.40 5.62
CA ASP A 110 -12.49 -11.02 4.87
C ASP A 110 -13.52 -10.01 4.36
N ASP A 111 -13.49 -8.76 4.82
CA ASP A 111 -14.39 -7.70 4.37
C ASP A 111 -13.75 -6.93 3.19
N PRO A 112 -14.32 -6.99 1.98
CA PRO A 112 -13.79 -6.26 0.82
C PRO A 112 -13.66 -4.75 1.04
N PHE A 113 -14.55 -4.12 1.82
CA PHE A 113 -14.41 -2.69 2.10
C PHE A 113 -13.16 -2.41 2.94
N ASP A 114 -12.86 -3.24 3.92
CA ASP A 114 -11.65 -3.14 4.74
C ASP A 114 -10.36 -3.40 3.95
N ARG A 115 -10.39 -4.37 3.04
CA ARG A 115 -9.31 -4.60 2.07
C ARG A 115 -9.10 -3.37 1.18
N SER A 116 -10.19 -2.76 0.70
CA SER A 116 -10.15 -1.58 -0.16
C SER A 116 -9.59 -0.35 0.56
N VAL A 117 -9.82 -0.21 1.88
CA VAL A 117 -9.22 0.84 2.70
C VAL A 117 -7.71 0.64 2.79
N LEU A 118 -7.22 -0.58 3.02
CA LEU A 118 -5.78 -0.85 2.98
C LEU A 118 -5.19 -0.52 1.60
N LEU A 119 -5.88 -0.86 0.52
CA LEU A 119 -5.46 -0.47 -0.83
C LEU A 119 -5.37 1.04 -1.03
N HIS A 120 -6.31 1.82 -0.49
CA HIS A 120 -6.27 3.28 -0.52
C HIS A 120 -5.02 3.82 0.17
N GLU A 121 -4.73 3.35 1.39
CA GLU A 121 -3.52 3.78 2.11
C GLU A 121 -2.21 3.33 1.43
N LEU A 122 -2.24 2.19 0.73
CA LEU A 122 -1.12 1.75 -0.11
C LEU A 122 -0.93 2.65 -1.32
N ALA A 123 -2.01 3.14 -1.93
CA ALA A 123 -1.92 4.13 -3.00
C ALA A 123 -1.18 5.38 -2.50
N HIS A 124 -1.53 5.91 -1.34
CA HIS A 124 -0.80 7.04 -0.73
C HIS A 124 0.67 6.73 -0.52
N HIS A 125 1.01 5.55 -0.01
CA HIS A 125 2.40 5.14 0.15
C HIS A 125 3.20 5.19 -1.18
N LEU A 126 2.61 4.71 -2.28
CA LEU A 126 3.24 4.71 -3.59
C LEU A 126 3.29 6.11 -4.23
N GLN A 127 2.25 6.91 -4.02
CA GLN A 127 2.11 8.24 -4.61
C GLN A 127 3.21 9.21 -4.18
N VAL A 128 3.70 9.10 -2.94
CA VAL A 128 4.74 9.99 -2.37
C VAL A 128 5.96 10.10 -3.28
N ASP A 129 6.43 8.99 -3.83
CA ASP A 129 7.62 8.94 -4.69
C ASP A 129 7.28 8.85 -6.20
N ALA A 130 6.01 8.66 -6.55
CA ALA A 130 5.60 8.42 -7.93
C ALA A 130 5.77 9.66 -8.82
N ARG A 131 5.47 10.86 -8.28
CA ARG A 131 5.60 12.15 -8.99
C ARG A 131 5.54 13.33 -8.02
N HIS A 132 5.81 14.53 -8.55
CA HIS A 132 5.52 15.76 -7.82
C HIS A 132 4.01 16.03 -7.78
N TRP A 133 3.50 16.26 -6.57
CA TRP A 133 2.12 16.68 -6.34
C TRP A 133 2.07 18.16 -5.99
N TYR A 134 1.13 18.89 -6.60
CA TYR A 134 0.95 20.31 -6.32
C TYR A 134 0.54 20.56 -4.86
N CYS A 135 -0.24 19.65 -4.29
CA CYS A 135 -0.53 19.57 -2.86
C CYS A 135 -0.79 18.11 -2.46
N PRO A 136 -0.67 17.74 -1.17
CA PRO A 136 -0.98 16.39 -0.71
C PRO A 136 -2.40 15.94 -1.04
N GLN A 137 -3.38 16.85 -0.93
CA GLN A 137 -4.79 16.56 -1.19
C GLN A 137 -5.04 16.05 -2.61
N ALA A 138 -4.25 16.49 -3.60
CA ALA A 138 -4.41 16.05 -4.98
C ALA A 138 -4.21 14.53 -5.15
N MET A 139 -3.53 13.87 -4.20
CA MET A 139 -3.33 12.42 -4.16
C MET A 139 -4.65 11.66 -3.94
N GLU A 140 -5.60 12.24 -3.21
CA GLU A 140 -6.88 11.60 -2.86
C GLU A 140 -7.67 11.17 -4.08
N TRP A 141 -7.69 11.99 -5.14
CA TRP A 141 -8.48 11.71 -6.34
C TRP A 141 -8.07 10.39 -7.01
N ASP A 142 -6.76 10.19 -7.16
CA ASP A 142 -6.24 8.98 -7.80
C ASP A 142 -6.33 7.77 -6.85
N ALA A 143 -6.22 7.98 -5.53
CA ALA A 143 -6.38 6.92 -4.53
C ALA A 143 -7.83 6.38 -4.50
N TYR A 144 -8.83 7.27 -4.45
CA TYR A 144 -10.24 6.89 -4.51
C TYR A 144 -10.63 6.23 -5.84
N ARG A 145 -10.05 6.67 -6.96
CA ARG A 145 -10.27 6.02 -8.26
C ARG A 145 -9.76 4.60 -8.27
N LEU A 146 -8.55 4.39 -7.77
CA LEU A 146 -7.96 3.06 -7.66
C LEU A 146 -8.80 2.16 -6.75
N GLN A 147 -9.28 2.70 -5.64
CA GLN A 147 -10.18 2.00 -4.72
C GLN A 147 -11.53 1.64 -5.36
N GLU A 148 -12.14 2.55 -6.12
CA GLU A 148 -13.39 2.26 -6.84
C GLU A 148 -13.19 1.19 -7.92
N THR A 149 -12.10 1.25 -8.68
CA THR A 149 -11.76 0.20 -9.67
C THR A 149 -11.67 -1.16 -9.00
N TRP A 150 -10.89 -1.28 -7.91
CA TRP A 150 -10.73 -2.54 -7.19
C TRP A 150 -12.06 -3.08 -6.65
N LEU A 151 -12.89 -2.22 -6.05
CA LEU A 151 -14.22 -2.60 -5.56
C LEU A 151 -15.13 -3.07 -6.71
N GLY A 152 -15.06 -2.38 -7.85
CA GLY A 152 -15.81 -2.73 -9.05
C GLY A 152 -15.47 -4.11 -9.60
N GLU A 153 -14.19 -4.50 -9.61
CA GLU A 153 -13.74 -5.84 -10.01
C GLU A 153 -14.26 -6.93 -9.07
N HIS A 154 -14.53 -6.58 -7.81
CA HIS A 154 -15.15 -7.46 -6.82
C HIS A 154 -16.69 -7.40 -6.86
N GLY A 155 -17.28 -6.70 -7.82
CA GLY A 155 -18.73 -6.58 -7.98
C GLY A 155 -19.40 -5.68 -6.94
N ILE A 156 -18.64 -4.79 -6.30
CA ILE A 156 -19.09 -3.93 -5.21
C ILE A 156 -19.16 -2.48 -5.70
N ALA A 157 -20.31 -1.84 -5.51
CA ALA A 157 -20.43 -0.41 -5.73
C ALA A 157 -19.72 0.34 -4.59
N SER A 158 -18.84 1.28 -4.94
CA SER A 158 -18.07 2.08 -3.98
C SER A 158 -18.96 2.85 -2.99
N GLY A 159 -20.12 3.32 -3.47
CA GLY A 159 -20.98 4.22 -2.69
C GLY A 159 -20.36 5.60 -2.46
N PHE A 160 -19.26 5.92 -3.14
CA PHE A 160 -18.54 7.17 -2.97
C PHE A 160 -19.37 8.37 -3.42
N TYR A 161 -19.37 9.41 -2.60
CA TYR A 161 -19.92 10.70 -2.98
C TYR A 161 -18.83 11.54 -3.66
N TRP A 162 -18.63 11.27 -4.96
CA TRP A 162 -17.61 11.91 -5.79
C TRP A 162 -17.52 13.44 -5.70
N PRO A 163 -18.61 14.22 -5.53
CA PRO A 163 -18.50 15.65 -5.30
C PRO A 163 -17.75 16.03 -4.02
N ALA A 164 -17.89 15.26 -2.93
CA ALA A 164 -17.09 15.50 -1.72
C ALA A 164 -15.63 15.12 -1.93
N ILE A 165 -15.36 13.99 -2.61
CA ILE A 165 -13.99 13.59 -2.96
C ILE A 165 -13.33 14.67 -3.81
N LEU A 166 -14.01 15.21 -4.82
CA LEU A 166 -13.48 16.31 -5.64
C LEU A 166 -13.08 17.53 -4.79
N LEU A 167 -13.90 17.91 -3.81
CA LEU A 167 -13.61 19.01 -2.91
C LEU A 167 -12.44 18.68 -1.98
N GLU A 168 -12.40 17.45 -1.45
CA GLU A 168 -11.33 16.95 -0.61
C GLU A 168 -10.00 16.92 -1.36
N SER A 169 -10.00 16.47 -2.61
CA SER A 169 -8.84 16.42 -3.49
C SER A 169 -8.39 17.79 -4.01
N SER A 170 -9.16 18.84 -3.77
CA SER A 170 -8.81 20.19 -4.20
C SER A 170 -7.70 20.79 -3.33
N CYS A 171 -6.77 21.51 -3.95
CA CYS A 171 -5.70 22.23 -3.26
C CYS A 171 -6.13 23.60 -2.72
N SER A 172 -7.44 23.88 -2.70
CA SER A 172 -7.97 25.15 -2.21
C SER A 172 -7.90 25.21 -0.70
N LYS A 173 -7.69 26.41 -0.14
CA LYS A 173 -7.83 26.60 1.31
C LYS A 173 -9.25 26.23 1.71
N ARG A 174 -9.38 25.32 2.69
CA ARG A 174 -10.68 24.86 3.19
C ARG A 174 -11.37 25.89 4.09
N ASP A 175 -10.61 26.87 4.56
CA ASP A 175 -11.13 27.97 5.37
C ASP A 175 -11.54 29.16 4.49
N HIS A 176 -12.85 29.26 4.26
CA HIS A 176 -13.51 30.41 3.67
C HIS A 176 -14.51 30.96 4.69
N HIS A 177 -14.06 31.88 5.53
CA HIS A 177 -14.94 32.66 6.40
C HIS A 177 -15.40 33.92 5.66
N PRO A 178 -16.68 34.31 5.75
CA PRO A 178 -17.10 35.64 5.32
C PRO A 178 -16.46 36.68 6.25
N ASP A 179 -15.81 37.68 5.67
CA ASP A 179 -15.41 38.91 6.37
C ASP A 179 -16.65 39.72 6.82
#